data_AF-A0A9P5R3C9-F1
#
_entry.id   AF-A0A9P5R3C9-F1
#
_cell.length_a   1.000
_cell.length_b   1.000
_cell.length_c   1.000
_cell.angle_alpha   90.00
_cell.angle_beta   90.00
_cell.angle_gamma   90.00
#
_symmetry.space_group_name_H-M   'P 1'
#
loop_
_entity.id
_entity.type
_entity.pdbx_description
1 polymer ?
#
loop_
_entity_poly.entity_id
_entity_poly.type
_entity_poly.pdbx_seq_one_letter_code
_entity_poly.pdbx_strand_id
1 'polypeptide(L)'
;MATTVVTSPATMDAGLIQTLEAQVLQLADHEAWLDAQIRELELAIDIDQNQTGEETKLALEQRIDMLKQELVMAAALETIRNKVISSAHSYHVVLRSLFKADYDEDEKRRDEAVSEYLHIHKDLQIARHDLAAVQVQVLDLQDENRRLAQALAHETAAIKEDASSHDATSNRRMAQKIEEELKTIIIKYNVVSNVLQGLLLESGVDWSNDPHYLDVMLKLKPASD
;
A
#
# COMPACT_ATOMS: atom_id res chain seq x y z
N MET A 1 66.05 32.10 26.81
CA MET A 1 65.13 31.73 25.71
C MET A 1 64.17 30.70 26.25
N ALA A 2 62.93 31.09 26.50
CA ALA A 2 61.87 30.22 27.00
C ALA A 2 60.82 30.09 25.89
N THR A 3 60.66 28.90 25.34
CA THR A 3 59.65 28.56 24.34
C THR A 3 58.37 28.16 25.06
N THR A 4 57.37 29.03 25.06
CA THR A 4 56.00 28.71 25.43
C THR A 4 55.31 28.00 24.27
N VAL A 5 55.04 26.71 24.42
CA VAL A 5 54.17 25.94 23.53
C VAL A 5 52.72 26.34 23.87
N VAL A 6 52.07 27.03 22.94
CA VAL A 6 50.63 27.31 22.99
C VAL A 6 49.89 26.05 22.52
N THR A 7 49.28 25.32 23.45
CA THR A 7 48.32 24.26 23.14
C THR A 7 46.99 24.90 22.72
N SER A 8 46.58 24.62 21.49
CA SER A 8 45.31 25.04 20.88
C SER A 8 44.10 24.38 21.58
N PRO A 9 43.02 25.11 21.93
CA PRO A 9 41.86 24.60 22.66
C PRO A 9 40.73 24.01 21.79
N ALA A 10 40.91 23.92 20.46
CA ALA A 10 39.81 23.74 19.51
C ALA A 10 39.20 22.31 19.42
N THR A 11 39.72 21.32 20.16
CA THR A 11 39.26 19.92 20.05
C THR A 11 38.34 19.45 21.17
N MET A 12 38.08 20.25 22.21
CA MET A 12 37.17 19.87 23.30
C MET A 12 35.69 20.24 23.06
N ASP A 13 35.40 21.19 22.17
CA ASP A 13 34.03 21.69 21.97
C ASP A 13 33.13 20.79 21.12
N ALA A 14 33.69 20.00 20.20
CA ALA A 14 32.89 19.17 19.28
C ALA A 14 32.12 18.03 20.01
N GLY A 15 32.72 17.46 21.05
CA GLY A 15 32.07 16.44 21.89
C GLY A 15 31.05 17.04 22.86
N LEU A 16 31.26 18.28 23.31
CA LEU A 16 30.30 19.01 24.15
C LEU A 16 29.04 19.38 23.36
N ILE A 17 29.20 19.78 22.08
CA ILE A 17 28.08 20.15 21.21
C ILE A 17 27.19 18.93 20.92
N GLN A 18 27.78 17.77 20.60
CA GLN A 18 27.01 16.53 20.37
C GLN A 18 26.27 16.05 21.62
N THR A 19 26.86 16.23 22.80
CA THR A 19 26.21 15.87 24.07
C THR A 19 25.11 16.85 24.46
N LEU A 20 25.27 18.15 24.14
CA LEU A 20 24.21 19.15 24.28
C LEU A 20 23.05 18.88 23.33
N GLU A 21 23.34 18.57 22.06
CA GLU A 21 22.31 18.27 21.05
C GLU A 21 21.49 17.04 21.44
N ALA A 22 22.14 15.99 21.93
CA ALA A 22 21.46 14.81 22.46
C ALA A 22 20.59 15.12 23.69
N GLN A 23 21.07 15.99 24.59
CA GLN A 23 20.29 16.44 25.74
C GLN A 23 19.08 17.29 25.34
N VAL A 24 19.24 18.17 24.34
CA VAL A 24 18.14 18.99 23.82
C VAL A 24 17.07 18.11 23.18
N LEU A 25 17.47 17.07 22.44
CA LEU A 25 16.53 16.11 21.87
C LEU A 25 15.77 15.33 22.96
N GLN A 26 16.48 14.87 24.00
CA GLN A 26 15.84 14.18 25.13
C GLN A 26 14.87 15.07 25.90
N LEU A 27 15.20 16.36 26.06
CA LEU A 27 14.32 17.33 26.69
C LEU A 27 13.08 17.62 25.85
N ALA A 28 13.24 17.74 24.53
CA ALA A 28 12.11 17.92 23.60
C ALA A 28 11.19 16.69 23.58
N ASP A 29 11.74 15.48 23.61
CA ASP A 29 10.95 14.24 23.70
C ASP A 29 10.21 14.15 25.04
N HIS A 30 10.84 14.59 26.14
CA HIS A 30 10.22 14.62 27.46
C HIS A 30 9.11 15.68 27.54
N GLU A 31 9.31 16.86 26.95
CA GLU A 31 8.30 17.92 26.86
C GLU A 31 7.09 17.44 26.05
N ALA A 32 7.31 16.80 24.90
CA ALA A 32 6.24 16.21 24.09
C ALA A 32 5.47 15.10 24.86
N TRP A 33 6.18 14.32 25.68
CA TRP A 33 5.56 13.30 26.54
C TRP A 33 4.70 13.92 27.65
N LEU A 34 5.21 14.96 28.33
CA LEU A 34 4.45 15.68 29.36
C LEU A 34 3.22 16.38 28.77
N ASP A 35 3.33 17.00 27.60
CA ASP A 35 2.21 17.64 26.91
C ASP A 35 1.14 16.63 26.46
N ALA A 36 1.54 15.40 26.12
CA ALA A 36 0.60 14.32 25.85
C ALA A 36 -0.13 13.89 27.13
N GLN A 37 0.59 13.77 28.24
CA GLN A 37 0.04 13.35 29.53
C GLN A 37 -0.87 14.41 30.16
N ILE A 38 -0.53 15.70 30.04
CA ILE A 38 -1.37 16.81 30.49
C ILE A 38 -2.69 16.81 29.72
N ARG A 39 -2.66 16.65 28.38
CA ARG A 39 -3.87 16.54 27.56
C ARG A 39 -4.74 15.34 27.93
N GLU A 40 -4.15 14.22 28.29
CA GLU A 40 -4.90 13.04 28.76
C GLU A 40 -5.58 13.30 30.11
N LEU A 41 -4.90 13.96 31.04
CA LEU A 41 -5.44 14.29 32.37
C LEU A 41 -6.51 15.38 32.32
N GLU A 42 -6.32 16.43 31.51
CA GLU A 42 -7.34 17.48 31.29
C GLU A 42 -8.63 16.87 30.72
N LEU A 43 -8.49 15.87 29.86
CA LEU A 43 -9.61 15.19 29.23
C LEU A 43 -10.29 14.18 30.17
N ALA A 44 -9.53 13.49 31.03
CA ALA A 44 -10.10 12.67 32.11
C ALA A 44 -10.94 13.51 33.08
N ILE A 45 -10.52 14.75 33.34
CA ILE A 45 -11.25 15.72 34.16
C ILE A 45 -12.51 16.22 33.43
N ASP A 46 -12.44 16.48 32.13
CA ASP A 46 -13.57 16.96 31.33
C ASP A 46 -14.68 15.88 31.14
N ILE A 47 -14.27 14.60 31.05
CA ILE A 47 -15.19 13.45 31.05
C ILE A 47 -15.90 13.28 32.40
N ASP A 48 -15.22 13.55 33.51
CA ASP A 48 -15.80 13.43 34.86
C ASP A 48 -16.78 14.58 35.17
N GLN A 49 -16.56 15.76 34.56
CA GLN A 49 -17.41 16.95 34.74
C GLN A 49 -18.68 16.93 33.88
N ASN A 50 -18.69 16.33 32.69
CA ASN A 50 -19.85 16.25 31.80
C ASN A 50 -20.64 14.94 31.96
N GLN A 51 -21.40 14.80 33.05
CA GLN A 51 -22.28 13.64 33.30
C GLN A 51 -23.61 13.67 32.48
N THR A 52 -23.54 13.93 31.17
CA THR A 52 -24.62 13.67 30.20
C THR A 52 -24.15 12.58 29.22
N GLY A 53 -24.54 11.33 29.50
CA GLY A 53 -23.97 10.13 28.85
C GLY A 53 -24.19 9.96 27.33
N GLU A 54 -24.81 10.94 26.66
CA GLU A 54 -25.01 10.95 25.20
C GLU A 54 -24.04 11.93 24.50
N GLU A 55 -23.81 13.11 25.08
CA GLU A 55 -22.86 14.10 24.55
C GLU A 55 -21.41 13.62 24.73
N THR A 56 -21.10 12.94 25.84
CA THR A 56 -19.78 12.34 26.07
C THR A 56 -19.49 11.19 25.11
N LYS A 57 -20.51 10.40 24.72
CA LYS A 57 -20.35 9.33 23.73
C LYS A 57 -20.06 9.88 22.34
N LEU A 58 -20.79 10.90 21.90
CA LEU A 58 -20.54 11.55 20.61
C LEU A 58 -19.15 12.23 20.58
N ALA A 59 -18.73 12.85 21.68
CA ALA A 59 -17.38 13.43 21.79
C ALA A 59 -16.28 12.34 21.76
N LEU A 60 -16.51 11.21 22.43
CA LEU A 60 -15.61 10.05 22.41
C LEU A 60 -15.52 9.42 21.02
N GLU A 61 -16.64 9.27 20.31
CA GLU A 61 -16.67 8.74 18.94
C GLU A 61 -15.91 9.65 17.97
N GLN A 62 -16.14 10.97 18.04
CA GLN A 62 -15.40 11.94 17.23
C GLN A 62 -13.89 11.91 17.54
N ARG A 63 -13.51 11.73 18.82
CA ARG A 63 -12.10 11.62 19.22
C ARG A 63 -11.47 10.30 18.75
N ILE A 64 -12.20 9.19 18.84
CA ILE A 64 -11.75 7.89 18.32
C ILE A 64 -11.49 7.99 16.82
N ASP A 65 -12.37 8.65 16.07
CA ASP A 65 -12.18 8.80 14.63
C ASP A 65 -11.03 9.75 14.29
N MET A 66 -10.81 10.80 15.07
CA MET A 66 -9.61 11.64 14.92
C MET A 66 -8.32 10.89 15.25
N LEU A 67 -8.29 10.11 16.34
CA LEU A 67 -7.13 9.29 16.71
C LEU A 67 -6.84 8.20 15.67
N LYS A 68 -7.87 7.59 15.08
CA LYS A 68 -7.71 6.68 13.94
C LYS A 68 -7.08 7.39 12.75
N GLN A 69 -7.52 8.62 12.45
CA GLN A 69 -6.95 9.39 11.35
C GLN A 69 -5.49 9.77 11.62
N GLU A 70 -5.15 10.19 12.85
CA GLU A 70 -3.78 10.44 13.28
C GLU A 70 -2.91 9.18 13.17
N LEU A 71 -3.43 8.01 13.58
CA LEU A 71 -2.73 6.73 13.46
C LEU A 71 -2.47 6.36 11.99
N VAL A 72 -3.46 6.54 11.11
CA VAL A 72 -3.30 6.29 9.67
C VAL A 72 -2.24 7.22 9.07
N MET A 73 -2.24 8.50 9.45
CA MET A 73 -1.22 9.45 9.01
C MET A 73 0.18 9.09 9.53
N ALA A 74 0.30 8.70 10.80
CA ALA A 74 1.57 8.28 11.41
C ALA A 74 2.11 7.01 10.75
N ALA A 75 1.25 6.01 10.51
CA ALA A 75 1.62 4.79 9.80
C ALA A 75 2.04 5.08 8.34
N ALA A 76 1.32 5.96 7.64
CA ALA A 76 1.71 6.40 6.31
C ALA A 76 3.08 7.11 6.32
N LEU A 77 3.35 7.96 7.30
CA LEU A 77 4.62 8.66 7.43
C LEU A 77 5.77 7.68 7.72
N GLU A 78 5.58 6.72 8.62
CA GLU A 78 6.60 5.69 8.90
C GLU A 78 6.86 4.76 7.71
N THR A 79 5.83 4.38 6.95
CA THR A 79 6.04 3.60 5.72
C THR A 79 6.82 4.39 4.66
N ILE A 80 6.54 5.69 4.50
CA ILE A 80 7.32 6.57 3.62
C ILE A 80 8.76 6.69 4.12
N ARG A 81 8.96 6.93 5.41
CA ARG A 81 10.28 7.03 6.05
C ARG A 81 11.11 5.76 5.80
N ASN A 82 10.52 4.59 6.04
CA ASN A 82 11.18 3.31 5.81
C ASN A 82 11.54 3.10 4.35
N LYS A 83 10.67 3.48 3.41
CA LYS A 83 10.97 3.44 1.97
C LYS A 83 12.10 4.38 1.59
N VAL A 84 12.15 5.60 2.15
CA VAL A 84 13.24 6.56 1.91
C VAL A 84 14.56 6.05 2.47
N ILE A 85 14.58 5.52 3.70
CA ILE A 85 15.79 4.95 4.31
C ILE A 85 16.28 3.75 3.50
N SER A 86 15.38 2.84 3.12
CA SER A 86 15.72 1.68 2.30
C SER A 86 16.28 2.12 0.94
N SER A 87 15.64 3.10 0.29
CA SER A 87 16.10 3.67 -0.97
C SER A 87 17.48 4.32 -0.84
N ALA A 88 17.69 5.15 0.18
CA ALA A 88 18.98 5.79 0.45
C ALA A 88 20.08 4.76 0.74
N HIS A 89 19.76 3.69 1.47
CA HIS A 89 20.68 2.58 1.71
C HIS A 89 21.05 1.87 0.41
N SER A 90 20.06 1.55 -0.43
CA SER A 90 20.31 0.96 -1.76
C SER A 90 21.18 1.86 -2.63
N TYR A 91 20.91 3.18 -2.68
CA TYR A 91 21.74 4.14 -3.39
C TYR A 91 23.17 4.20 -2.84
N HIS A 92 23.34 4.23 -1.52
CA HIS A 92 24.66 4.25 -0.89
C HIS A 92 25.46 2.97 -1.20
N VAL A 93 24.82 1.80 -1.17
CA VAL A 93 25.47 0.52 -1.52
C VAL A 93 25.90 0.51 -2.99
N VAL A 94 25.05 0.99 -3.90
CA VAL A 94 25.38 1.12 -5.33
C VAL A 94 26.51 2.13 -5.54
N LEU A 95 26.44 3.32 -4.95
CA LEU A 95 27.51 4.32 -5.06
C LEU A 95 28.84 3.80 -4.49
N ARG A 96 28.80 3.07 -3.37
CA ARG A 96 30.01 2.47 -2.79
C ARG A 96 30.57 1.33 -3.65
N SER A 97 29.73 0.56 -4.34
CA SER A 97 30.20 -0.47 -5.27
C SER A 97 30.77 0.13 -6.55
N LEU A 98 30.20 1.25 -7.00
CA LEU A 98 30.62 1.95 -8.21
C LEU A 98 31.83 2.86 -7.99
N PHE A 99 32.06 3.42 -6.81
CA PHE A 99 33.17 4.34 -6.54
C PHE A 99 34.11 3.79 -5.45
N LYS A 100 34.75 2.65 -5.72
CA LYS A 100 35.92 2.22 -4.94
C LYS A 100 37.13 3.08 -5.29
N ALA A 101 37.92 3.45 -4.28
CA ALA A 101 38.98 4.46 -4.35
C ALA A 101 40.26 4.03 -5.10
N ASP A 102 40.34 2.80 -5.60
CA ASP A 102 41.54 2.28 -6.28
C ASP A 102 41.17 1.72 -7.67
N TYR A 103 42.04 2.00 -8.65
CA TYR A 103 42.19 1.42 -10.01
C TYR A 103 41.62 2.19 -11.24
N ASP A 104 42.54 2.80 -12.01
CA ASP A 104 42.31 3.50 -13.29
C ASP A 104 41.95 2.57 -14.48
N GLU A 105 42.28 1.27 -14.45
CA GLU A 105 41.92 0.33 -15.54
C GLU A 105 40.50 -0.25 -15.41
N ASP A 106 39.92 -0.24 -14.20
CA ASP A 106 38.57 -0.73 -13.94
C ASP A 106 37.49 0.34 -14.16
N GLU A 107 37.87 1.59 -14.46
CA GLU A 107 36.91 2.68 -14.78
C GLU A 107 36.13 2.41 -16.07
N LYS A 108 36.79 2.02 -17.15
CA LYS A 108 36.08 1.80 -18.44
C LYS A 108 35.11 0.63 -18.40
N ARG A 109 35.50 -0.49 -17.78
CA ARG A 109 34.62 -1.67 -17.63
C ARG A 109 33.45 -1.37 -16.71
N ARG A 110 33.68 -0.58 -15.67
CA ARG A 110 32.65 -0.11 -14.76
C ARG A 110 31.68 0.84 -15.45
N ASP A 111 32.17 1.79 -16.24
CA ASP A 111 31.32 2.72 -16.99
C ASP A 111 30.46 1.98 -18.04
N GLU A 112 31.03 0.98 -18.73
CA GLU A 112 30.28 0.09 -19.62
C GLU A 112 29.20 -0.70 -18.85
N ALA A 113 29.54 -1.29 -17.70
CA ALA A 113 28.58 -2.02 -16.88
C ALA A 113 27.48 -1.12 -16.29
N VAL A 114 27.81 0.12 -15.92
CA VAL A 114 26.83 1.12 -15.45
C VAL A 114 25.92 1.55 -16.60
N SER A 115 26.47 1.76 -17.79
CA SER A 115 25.68 2.09 -18.98
C SER A 115 24.73 0.94 -19.34
N GLU A 116 25.20 -0.31 -19.29
CA GLU A 116 24.37 -1.48 -19.54
C GLU A 116 23.29 -1.63 -18.46
N TYR A 117 23.65 -1.47 -17.18
CA TYR A 117 22.69 -1.48 -16.08
C TYR A 117 21.62 -0.40 -16.22
N LEU A 118 22.01 0.83 -16.56
CA LEU A 118 21.07 1.94 -16.79
C LEU A 118 20.14 1.65 -17.97
N HIS A 119 20.64 1.01 -19.02
CA HIS A 119 19.82 0.61 -20.16
C HIS A 119 18.78 -0.44 -19.74
N ILE A 120 19.22 -1.51 -19.07
CA ILE A 120 18.32 -2.56 -18.55
C ILE A 120 17.31 -1.97 -17.55
N HIS A 121 17.74 -1.05 -16.69
CA HIS A 121 16.87 -0.40 -15.72
C HIS A 121 15.79 0.44 -16.41
N LYS A 122 16.15 1.17 -17.46
CA LYS A 122 15.21 1.94 -18.28
C LYS A 122 14.21 1.02 -18.99
N ASP A 123 14.67 -0.08 -19.57
CA ASP A 123 13.80 -1.06 -20.21
C ASP A 123 12.84 -1.72 -19.21
N LEU A 124 13.32 -2.03 -18.01
CA LEU A 124 12.49 -2.53 -16.92
C LEU A 124 11.43 -1.49 -16.49
N GLN A 125 11.80 -0.21 -16.44
CA GLN A 125 10.87 0.87 -16.10
C GLN A 125 9.78 1.01 -17.16
N ILE A 126 10.13 0.92 -18.44
CA ILE A 126 9.17 0.92 -19.56
C ILE A 126 8.24 -0.30 -19.45
N ALA A 127 8.79 -1.50 -19.29
CA ALA A 127 8.01 -2.72 -19.16
C ALA A 127 7.06 -2.70 -17.96
N ARG A 128 7.48 -2.10 -16.84
CA ARG A 128 6.60 -1.89 -15.67
C ARG A 128 5.47 -0.91 -15.96
N HIS A 129 5.75 0.17 -16.67
CA HIS A 129 4.73 1.14 -17.08
C HIS A 129 3.71 0.50 -18.02
N ASP A 130 4.18 -0.26 -19.00
CA ASP A 130 3.32 -1.00 -19.94
C ASP A 130 2.47 -2.06 -19.22
N LEU A 131 3.06 -2.80 -18.28
CA LEU A 131 2.33 -3.77 -17.46
C LEU A 131 1.23 -3.09 -16.65
N ALA A 132 1.52 -1.96 -16.01
CA ALA A 132 0.53 -1.20 -15.25
C ALA A 132 -0.61 -0.70 -16.16
N ALA A 133 -0.30 -0.21 -17.36
CA ALA A 133 -1.31 0.21 -18.33
C ALA A 133 -2.21 -0.96 -18.78
N VAL A 134 -1.62 -2.14 -19.04
CA VAL A 134 -2.37 -3.35 -19.39
C VAL A 134 -3.23 -3.84 -18.22
N GLN A 135 -2.73 -3.79 -16.99
CA GLN A 135 -3.50 -4.16 -15.80
C GLN A 135 -4.75 -3.29 -15.64
N VAL A 136 -4.64 -1.98 -15.86
CA VAL A 136 -5.80 -1.06 -15.85
C VAL A 136 -6.81 -1.46 -16.93
N GLN A 137 -6.35 -1.71 -18.16
CA GLN A 137 -7.24 -2.14 -19.25
C GLN A 137 -7.96 -3.46 -18.95
N VAL A 138 -7.27 -4.41 -18.30
CA VAL A 138 -7.89 -5.69 -17.91
C VAL A 138 -8.98 -5.47 -16.85
N LEU A 139 -8.76 -4.59 -15.88
CA LEU A 139 -9.78 -4.25 -14.89
C LEU A 139 -11.00 -3.59 -15.53
N ASP A 140 -10.79 -2.62 -16.43
CA ASP A 140 -11.88 -1.97 -17.16
C ASP A 140 -12.69 -2.99 -17.99
N LEU A 141 -12.01 -3.93 -18.66
CA LEU A 141 -12.66 -5.02 -19.39
C LEU A 141 -13.40 -5.99 -18.49
N GLN A 142 -12.89 -6.26 -17.27
CA GLN A 142 -13.58 -7.10 -16.30
C GLN A 142 -14.87 -6.43 -15.79
N ASP A 143 -14.83 -5.13 -15.52
CA ASP A 143 -15.99 -4.37 -15.08
C ASP A 143 -17.05 -4.29 -16.19
N GLU A 144 -16.64 -4.05 -17.44
CA GLU A 144 -17.56 -4.05 -18.58
C GLU A 144 -18.16 -5.44 -18.83
N ASN A 145 -17.36 -6.51 -18.75
CA ASN A 145 -17.87 -7.88 -18.86
C ASN A 145 -18.87 -8.20 -17.75
N ARG A 146 -18.63 -7.75 -16.52
CA ARG A 146 -19.56 -7.92 -15.41
C ARG A 146 -20.86 -7.15 -15.66
N ARG A 147 -20.79 -5.92 -16.18
CA ARG A 147 -21.96 -5.11 -16.53
C ARG A 147 -22.79 -5.79 -17.63
N LEU A 148 -22.13 -6.31 -18.67
CA LEU A 148 -22.78 -7.05 -19.75
C LEU A 148 -23.42 -8.35 -19.25
N ALA A 149 -22.74 -9.09 -18.37
CA ALA A 149 -23.29 -10.30 -17.75
C ALA A 149 -24.55 -9.99 -16.92
N GLN A 150 -24.55 -8.89 -16.18
CA GLN A 150 -25.74 -8.43 -15.44
C GLN A 150 -26.88 -8.01 -16.37
N ALA A 151 -26.58 -7.29 -17.45
CA ALA A 151 -27.58 -6.91 -18.45
C ALA A 151 -28.21 -8.14 -19.13
N LEU A 152 -27.38 -9.12 -19.51
CA LEU A 152 -27.85 -10.40 -20.07
C LEU A 152 -28.71 -11.18 -19.06
N ALA A 153 -28.32 -11.22 -17.79
CA ALA A 153 -29.11 -11.88 -16.74
C ALA A 153 -30.48 -11.21 -16.55
N HIS A 154 -30.54 -9.88 -16.60
CA HIS A 154 -31.80 -9.13 -16.54
C HIS A 154 -32.67 -9.39 -17.78
N GLU A 155 -32.10 -9.40 -18.98
CA GLU A 155 -32.82 -9.68 -20.22
C GLU A 155 -33.35 -11.12 -20.27
N THR A 156 -32.56 -12.10 -19.80
CA THR A 156 -33.05 -13.49 -19.68
C THR A 156 -34.15 -13.65 -18.62
N ALA A 157 -34.09 -12.89 -17.52
CA ALA A 157 -35.17 -12.86 -16.54
C ALA A 157 -36.46 -12.27 -17.14
N ALA A 158 -36.36 -11.16 -17.88
CA ALA A 158 -37.49 -10.54 -18.58
C ALA A 158 -38.10 -11.46 -19.65
N ILE A 159 -37.28 -12.13 -20.46
CA ILE A 159 -37.75 -13.14 -21.44
C ILE A 159 -38.48 -14.30 -20.74
N LYS A 160 -38.02 -14.71 -19.55
CA LYS A 160 -38.67 -15.78 -18.77
C LYS A 160 -40.03 -15.34 -18.22
N GLU A 161 -40.17 -14.08 -17.85
CA GLU A 161 -41.43 -13.48 -17.41
C GLU A 161 -42.42 -13.33 -18.58
N ASP A 162 -41.96 -12.84 -19.74
CA ASP A 162 -42.78 -12.71 -20.95
C ASP A 162 -43.18 -14.06 -21.56
N ALA A 163 -42.28 -15.07 -21.55
CA ALA A 163 -42.57 -16.42 -22.04
C ALA A 163 -43.55 -17.19 -21.14
N SER A 164 -43.86 -16.68 -19.95
CA SER A 164 -44.95 -17.22 -19.12
C SER A 164 -46.34 -16.81 -19.63
N SER A 165 -46.41 -15.81 -20.51
CA SER A 165 -47.67 -15.20 -20.94
C SER A 165 -48.17 -15.61 -22.32
N HIS A 166 -47.32 -15.87 -23.33
CA HIS A 166 -47.70 -16.40 -24.67
C HIS A 166 -46.46 -17.01 -25.37
N ASP A 167 -46.57 -18.20 -25.99
CA ASP A 167 -45.55 -18.95 -26.79
C ASP A 167 -44.37 -19.65 -26.07
N ALA A 168 -44.66 -20.80 -25.41
CA ALA A 168 -43.79 -21.37 -24.37
C ALA A 168 -42.88 -22.59 -24.72
N THR A 169 -42.71 -23.03 -25.98
CA THR A 169 -41.85 -24.22 -26.28
C THR A 169 -40.53 -23.89 -26.97
N SER A 170 -40.48 -22.91 -27.88
CA SER A 170 -39.24 -22.51 -28.57
C SER A 170 -38.37 -21.62 -27.68
N ASN A 171 -38.96 -20.57 -27.08
CA ASN A 171 -38.25 -19.65 -26.18
C ASN A 171 -37.75 -20.34 -24.90
N ARG A 172 -38.48 -21.36 -24.42
CA ARG A 172 -38.06 -22.15 -23.25
C ARG A 172 -36.80 -22.99 -23.52
N ARG A 173 -36.65 -23.55 -24.73
CA ARG A 173 -35.43 -24.27 -25.12
C ARG A 173 -34.24 -23.34 -25.30
N MET A 174 -34.47 -22.15 -25.87
CA MET A 174 -33.43 -21.12 -26.01
C MET A 174 -32.95 -20.63 -24.63
N ALA A 175 -33.89 -20.35 -23.71
CA ALA A 175 -33.59 -19.94 -22.34
C ALA A 175 -32.82 -21.03 -21.56
N GLN A 176 -33.21 -22.30 -21.70
CA GLN A 176 -32.48 -23.42 -21.08
C GLN A 176 -31.04 -23.55 -21.60
N LYS A 177 -30.83 -23.37 -22.90
CA LYS A 177 -29.50 -23.43 -23.50
C LYS A 177 -28.61 -22.29 -23.00
N ILE A 178 -29.16 -21.08 -22.91
CA ILE A 178 -28.46 -19.93 -22.33
C ILE A 178 -28.13 -20.19 -20.85
N GLU A 179 -29.04 -20.80 -20.09
CA GLU A 179 -28.79 -21.15 -18.67
C GLU A 179 -27.65 -22.17 -18.49
N GLU A 180 -27.57 -23.20 -19.35
CA GLU A 180 -26.47 -24.17 -19.35
C GLU A 180 -25.12 -23.50 -19.71
N GLU A 181 -25.12 -22.60 -20.69
CA GLU A 181 -23.92 -21.84 -21.06
C GLU A 181 -23.50 -20.90 -19.92
N LEU A 182 -24.44 -20.23 -19.26
CA LEU A 182 -24.19 -19.37 -18.10
C LEU A 182 -23.63 -20.16 -16.92
N LYS A 183 -24.19 -21.33 -16.61
CA LYS A 183 -23.64 -22.25 -15.58
C LYS A 183 -22.23 -22.68 -15.93
N THR A 184 -21.97 -23.00 -17.19
CA THR A 184 -20.63 -23.38 -17.65
C THR A 184 -19.63 -22.24 -17.49
N ILE A 185 -20.04 -21.01 -17.80
CA ILE A 185 -19.20 -19.81 -17.63
C ILE A 185 -18.93 -19.54 -16.15
N ILE A 186 -19.94 -19.64 -15.28
CA ILE A 186 -19.79 -19.48 -13.82
C ILE A 186 -18.82 -20.52 -13.26
N ILE A 187 -18.95 -21.80 -13.67
CA ILE A 187 -18.04 -22.86 -13.23
C ILE A 187 -16.60 -22.55 -13.68
N LYS A 188 -16.39 -22.12 -14.93
CA LYS A 188 -15.07 -21.74 -15.43
C LYS A 188 -14.49 -20.55 -14.66
N TYR A 189 -15.32 -19.54 -14.37
CA TYR A 189 -14.92 -18.39 -13.58
C TYR A 189 -14.49 -18.80 -12.16
N ASN A 190 -15.26 -19.67 -11.50
CA ASN A 190 -14.93 -20.17 -10.16
C ASN A 190 -13.62 -20.96 -10.15
N VAL A 191 -13.38 -21.80 -11.17
CA VAL A 191 -12.11 -22.54 -11.29
C VAL A 191 -10.93 -21.59 -11.47
N VAL A 192 -11.03 -20.63 -12.40
CA VAL A 192 -9.97 -19.64 -12.66
C VAL A 192 -9.72 -18.80 -11.42
N SER A 193 -10.78 -18.37 -10.74
CA SER A 193 -10.67 -17.59 -9.52
C SER A 193 -9.97 -18.36 -8.40
N ASN A 194 -10.36 -19.61 -8.15
CA ASN A 194 -9.72 -20.45 -7.12
C ASN A 194 -8.25 -20.71 -7.42
N VAL A 195 -7.90 -20.89 -8.70
CA VAL A 195 -6.49 -21.03 -9.12
C VAL A 195 -5.72 -19.74 -8.85
N LEU A 196 -6.27 -18.57 -9.20
CA LEU A 196 -5.64 -17.27 -8.94
C LEU A 196 -5.47 -16.98 -7.44
N GLN A 197 -6.49 -17.29 -6.63
CA GLN A 197 -6.39 -17.19 -5.17
C GLN A 197 -5.31 -18.12 -4.61
N GLY A 198 -5.29 -19.39 -5.04
CA GLY A 198 -4.26 -20.35 -4.64
C GLY A 198 -2.86 -19.89 -5.02
N LEU A 199 -2.68 -19.36 -6.23
CA LEU A 199 -1.41 -18.86 -6.72
C LEU A 199 -0.94 -17.62 -5.94
N LEU A 200 -1.87 -16.74 -5.58
CA LEU A 200 -1.58 -15.57 -4.74
C LEU A 200 -1.16 -16.00 -3.32
N LEU A 201 -1.88 -16.96 -2.71
CA LEU A 201 -1.58 -17.52 -1.40
C LEU A 201 -0.23 -18.25 -1.38
N GLU A 202 0.09 -19.02 -2.43
CA GLU A 202 1.34 -19.79 -2.55
C GLU A 202 2.55 -18.92 -2.98
N SER A 203 2.32 -17.74 -3.54
CA SER A 203 3.40 -16.85 -4.02
C SER A 203 4.26 -16.26 -2.89
N GLY A 204 3.83 -16.36 -1.63
CA GLY A 204 4.51 -15.76 -0.48
C GLY A 204 4.48 -14.23 -0.45
N VAL A 205 3.70 -13.61 -1.34
CA VAL A 205 3.43 -12.16 -1.35
C VAL A 205 2.51 -11.82 -0.17
N ASP A 206 2.83 -10.77 0.59
CA ASP A 206 1.96 -10.26 1.66
C ASP A 206 0.77 -9.50 1.07
N TRP A 207 -0.20 -10.27 0.58
CA TRP A 207 -1.44 -9.77 -0.01
C TRP A 207 -2.38 -9.11 1.01
N SER A 208 -2.11 -9.26 2.31
CA SER A 208 -2.96 -8.72 3.39
C SER A 208 -2.71 -7.24 3.66
N ASN A 209 -1.46 -6.79 3.48
CA ASN A 209 -1.04 -5.42 3.72
C ASN A 209 -0.98 -4.55 2.46
N ASP A 210 -1.10 -5.15 1.27
CA ASP A 210 -1.17 -4.41 0.00
C ASP A 210 -2.65 -4.23 -0.43
N PRO A 211 -3.15 -2.98 -0.48
CA PRO A 211 -4.53 -2.68 -0.89
C PRO A 211 -4.87 -3.23 -2.28
N HIS A 212 -3.89 -3.34 -3.18
CA HIS A 212 -4.10 -3.82 -4.54
C HIS A 212 -4.36 -5.33 -4.56
N TYR A 213 -3.54 -6.12 -3.86
CA TYR A 213 -3.71 -7.57 -3.78
C TYR A 213 -4.92 -7.97 -2.93
N LEU A 214 -5.25 -7.17 -1.92
CA LEU A 214 -6.47 -7.34 -1.13
C LEU A 214 -7.73 -7.14 -1.99
N ASP A 215 -7.78 -6.09 -2.82
CA ASP A 215 -8.90 -5.84 -3.73
C ASP A 215 -9.04 -6.98 -4.76
N VAL A 216 -7.92 -7.47 -5.30
CA VAL A 216 -7.91 -8.63 -6.20
C VAL A 216 -8.46 -9.89 -5.50
N MET A 217 -8.01 -10.20 -4.27
CA MET A 217 -8.54 -11.31 -3.46
C MET A 217 -10.04 -11.18 -3.18
N LEU A 218 -10.51 -9.97 -2.84
CA LEU A 218 -11.91 -9.71 -2.54
C LEU A 218 -12.81 -9.78 -3.78
N LYS A 219 -12.32 -9.32 -4.94
CA LYS A 219 -13.02 -9.42 -6.23
C LYS A 219 -13.03 -10.83 -6.81
N LEU A 220 -12.02 -11.63 -6.50
CA LEU A 220 -11.95 -13.04 -6.88
C LEU A 220 -12.94 -13.90 -6.07
N LYS A 221 -13.33 -13.48 -4.87
CA LYS A 221 -14.28 -14.25 -4.06
C LYS A 221 -15.58 -14.48 -4.86
N PRO A 222 -15.99 -15.74 -5.09
CA PRO A 222 -17.23 -16.01 -5.79
C PRO A 222 -18.39 -15.39 -5.02
N ALA A 223 -19.33 -14.75 -5.73
CA ALA A 223 -20.61 -14.37 -5.16
C ALA A 223 -21.30 -15.67 -4.72
N SER A 224 -21.20 -15.98 -3.43
CA SER A 224 -21.96 -17.05 -2.80
C SER A 224 -23.43 -16.69 -2.85
N ASP A 225 -24.26 -17.63 -3.32
CA ASP A 225 -25.72 -17.64 -3.14
C ASP A 225 -26.14 -17.26 -1.71
#